data_AF-A0A2J0L8S1-F1
#
_entry.id   AF-A0A2J0L8S1-F1
#
_cell.length_a   1.000
_cell.length_b   1.000
_cell.length_c   1.000
_cell.angle_alpha   90.00
_cell.angle_beta   90.00
_cell.angle_gamma   90.00
#
_symmetry.space_group_name_H-M   'P 1'
#
loop_
_entity.id
_entity.type
_entity.pdbx_description
1 polymer ?
#
loop_
_entity_poly.entity_id
_entity_poly.type
_entity_poly.pdbx_seq_one_letter_code
_entity_poly.pdbx_strand_id
1 'polypeptide(L)' 'MAVDPNAGQEAVQAAVGFFGDLASTKSAAAAFAIGIGALGPALGIGKLAAKAMEAIGRNPEAAPKIQTAMILAIAFTEAI' A
#
# COMPACT_ATOMS: atom_id res chain seq x y z
N MET A 1 9.11 53.63 10.21
CA MET A 1 8.84 52.44 9.39
C MET A 1 9.55 51.29 10.08
N ALA A 2 8.80 50.46 10.83
CA ALA A 2 9.40 49.33 11.52
C ALA A 2 9.74 48.25 10.48
N VAL A 3 11.00 47.84 10.42
CA VAL A 3 11.42 46.67 9.65
C VAL A 3 10.79 45.46 10.32
N ASP A 4 10.02 44.68 9.57
CA ASP A 4 9.46 43.43 10.06
C ASP A 4 10.60 42.45 10.39
N PRO A 5 10.78 42.04 11.66
CA PRO A 5 11.85 41.13 12.07
C PRO A 5 11.75 39.73 11.45
N ASN A 6 10.60 39.34 10.89
CA ASN A 6 10.36 38.01 10.34
C ASN A 6 10.45 37.94 8.81
N ALA A 7 10.67 39.07 8.12
CA ALA A 7 10.73 39.11 6.65
C ALA A 7 11.76 38.15 6.04
N GLY A 8 12.87 37.89 6.75
CA GLY A 8 13.87 36.90 6.34
C GLY A 8 13.41 35.45 6.51
N GLN A 9 12.53 35.16 7.48
CA GLN A 9 11.99 33.82 7.71
C GLN A 9 10.88 33.46 6.73
N GLU A 10 10.04 34.43 6.34
CA GLU A 10 8.99 34.24 5.34
C GLU A 10 9.57 33.89 3.95
N ALA A 11 10.66 34.54 3.55
CA ALA A 11 11.37 34.25 2.31
C ALA A 11 11.97 32.84 2.29
N VAL A 12 12.48 32.36 3.44
CA VAL A 12 12.96 30.98 3.60
C VAL A 12 11.79 30.00 3.48
N GLN A 13 10.67 30.26 4.17
CA GLN A 13 9.49 29.39 4.15
C GLN A 13 8.83 29.29 2.76
N ALA A 14 8.84 30.37 1.98
CA ALA A 14 8.39 30.36 0.58
C ALA A 14 9.32 29.52 -0.33
N ALA A 15 10.62 29.47 -0.04
CA ALA A 15 11.59 28.68 -0.80
C ALA A 15 11.60 27.19 -0.43
N VAL A 16 11.34 26.83 0.84
CA VAL A 16 11.30 25.43 1.31
C VAL A 16 9.89 24.85 1.47
N GLY A 17 8.82 25.59 1.18
CA GLY A 17 7.42 25.16 1.43
C GLY A 17 7.01 23.82 0.82
N PHE A 18 7.67 23.36 -0.23
CA PHE A 18 7.45 22.04 -0.84
C PHE A 18 8.18 20.88 -0.12
N PHE A 19 9.31 21.14 0.55
CA PHE A 19 10.12 20.15 1.28
C PHE A 19 10.05 20.28 2.81
N GLY A 20 9.44 21.36 3.32
CA GLY A 20 9.50 21.75 4.72
C GLY A 20 8.37 21.21 5.61
N ASP A 21 7.23 20.82 5.03
CA ASP A 21 6.16 20.20 5.82
C ASP A 21 6.44 18.70 6.00
N LEU A 22 7.15 18.40 7.08
CA LEU A 22 7.52 17.05 7.49
C LEU A 22 6.28 16.14 7.63
N ALA A 23 5.11 16.69 7.95
CA ALA A 23 3.87 15.92 8.02
C ALA A 23 3.40 15.48 6.62
N SER A 24 3.37 16.39 5.65
CA SER A 24 3.01 16.10 4.26
C SER A 24 3.99 15.15 3.56
N THR A 25 5.30 15.32 3.75
CA THR A 25 6.28 14.40 3.14
C THR A 25 6.17 12.99 3.71
N LYS A 26 5.94 12.84 5.02
CA LYS A 26 5.75 11.53 5.66
C LYS A 26 4.50 10.82 5.17
N SER A 27 3.37 11.53 5.05
CA SER A 27 2.12 10.94 4.58
C SER A 27 2.20 10.55 3.10
N ALA A 28 2.82 11.38 2.26
CA ALA A 28 3.07 11.04 0.85
C ALA A 28 3.97 9.82 0.69
N ALA A 29 5.08 9.75 1.45
CA ALA A 29 5.99 8.61 1.42
C ALA A 29 5.29 7.32 1.92
N ALA A 30 4.49 7.41 2.98
CA ALA A 30 3.71 6.28 3.49
C ALA A 30 2.67 5.80 2.47
N ALA A 31 1.93 6.71 1.84
CA ALA A 31 0.95 6.36 0.81
C ALA A 31 1.60 5.65 -0.38
N PHE A 32 2.77 6.11 -0.81
CA PHE A 32 3.52 5.48 -1.89
C PHE A 32 4.05 4.10 -1.52
N ALA A 33 4.63 3.95 -0.32
CA ALA A 33 5.12 2.67 0.18
C ALA A 33 3.99 1.64 0.31
N ILE A 34 2.83 2.03 0.85
CA ILE A 34 1.65 1.18 0.96
C ILE A 34 1.10 0.83 -0.43
N GLY A 35 0.96 1.82 -1.31
CA GLY A 35 0.39 1.61 -2.65
C GLY A 35 1.22 0.65 -3.51
N ILE A 36 2.54 0.78 -3.48
CA ILE A 36 3.43 -0.14 -4.20
C ILE A 36 3.55 -1.49 -3.47
N GLY A 37 3.63 -1.47 -2.14
CA GLY A 37 3.70 -2.68 -1.32
C GLY A 37 2.50 -3.61 -1.57
N ALA A 38 1.30 -3.04 -1.71
CA ALA A 38 0.07 -3.78 -1.97
C ALA A 38 0.03 -4.50 -3.34
N LEU A 39 0.91 -4.15 -4.29
CA LEU A 39 0.92 -4.80 -5.62
C LEU A 39 1.32 -6.27 -5.55
N GLY A 40 2.22 -6.62 -4.63
CA GLY A 40 2.67 -8.01 -4.43
C GLY A 40 1.50 -8.92 -4.02
N PRO A 41 0.85 -8.64 -2.88
CA PRO A 41 -0.30 -9.41 -2.42
C PRO A 41 -1.46 -9.40 -3.42
N ALA A 42 -1.78 -8.27 -4.03
CA ALA A 42 -2.86 -8.19 -5.03
C ALA A 42 -2.66 -9.15 -6.22
N LEU A 43 -1.43 -9.20 -6.78
CA LEU A 43 -1.10 -10.10 -7.87
C LEU A 43 -1.00 -11.57 -7.41
N GLY A 44 -0.49 -11.81 -6.21
CA GLY A 44 -0.37 -13.13 -5.60
C GLY A 44 -1.74 -13.77 -5.36
N ILE A 45 -2.62 -13.07 -4.64
CA ILE A 45 -3.99 -13.52 -4.36
C ILE A 45 -4.78 -13.71 -5.65
N GLY A 46 -4.70 -12.77 -6.59
CA GLY A 46 -5.44 -12.88 -7.86
C GLY A 46 -5.13 -14.18 -8.60
N LYS A 47 -3.84 -14.55 -8.70
CA LYS A 47 -3.42 -15.82 -9.30
C LYS A 47 -3.86 -17.03 -8.48
N LEU A 48 -3.74 -16.95 -7.16
CA LEU A 48 -4.06 -18.04 -6.26
C LEU A 48 -5.56 -18.36 -6.30
N ALA A 49 -6.40 -17.34 -6.22
CA ALA A 49 -7.85 -17.46 -6.34
C ALA A 49 -8.25 -18.03 -7.70
N ALA A 50 -7.66 -17.56 -8.80
CA ALA A 50 -7.93 -18.09 -10.14
C ALA A 50 -7.64 -19.61 -10.21
N LYS A 51 -6.49 -20.05 -9.65
CA LYS A 51 -6.13 -21.47 -9.62
C LYS A 51 -7.01 -22.30 -8.69
N ALA A 52 -7.43 -21.74 -7.57
CA ALA A 52 -8.42 -22.40 -6.71
C ALA A 52 -9.75 -22.60 -7.44
N MET A 53 -10.24 -21.59 -8.18
CA MET A 53 -11.48 -21.70 -8.95
C MET A 53 -11.36 -22.72 -10.09
N GLU A 54 -10.24 -22.75 -10.82
CA GLU A 54 -9.97 -23.78 -11.83
C GLU A 54 -9.99 -25.20 -11.21
N ALA A 55 -9.36 -25.38 -10.04
CA ALA A 55 -9.30 -26.66 -9.35
C ALA A 55 -10.68 -27.12 -8.83
N ILE A 56 -11.47 -26.18 -8.28
CA ILE A 56 -12.85 -26.43 -7.81
C ILE A 56 -13.75 -26.80 -9.00
N GLY A 57 -13.65 -26.08 -10.11
CA GLY A 57 -14.45 -26.36 -11.31
C GLY A 57 -14.18 -27.74 -11.89
N ARG A 58 -12.93 -28.25 -11.78
CA ARG A 58 -12.57 -29.60 -12.21
C ARG A 58 -12.95 -30.69 -11.21
N ASN A 59 -12.92 -30.36 -9.92
CA ASN A 59 -13.18 -31.30 -8.82
C ASN A 59 -14.11 -30.65 -7.77
N PRO A 60 -15.42 -30.57 -8.02
CA PRO A 60 -16.35 -29.86 -7.13
C PRO A 60 -16.40 -30.46 -5.73
N GLU A 61 -16.21 -31.78 -5.60
CA GLU A 61 -16.21 -32.48 -4.31
C GLU A 61 -15.02 -32.14 -3.43
N ALA A 62 -13.92 -31.65 -4.03
CA ALA A 62 -12.73 -31.23 -3.30
C ALA A 62 -12.81 -29.77 -2.81
N ALA A 63 -13.89 -29.04 -3.13
CA ALA A 63 -14.00 -27.61 -2.85
C ALA A 63 -13.70 -27.20 -1.40
N PRO A 64 -14.19 -27.90 -0.36
CA PRO A 64 -13.89 -27.52 1.03
C PRO A 64 -12.40 -27.57 1.36
N LYS A 65 -11.68 -28.57 0.83
CA LYS A 65 -10.23 -28.71 1.04
C LYS A 65 -9.47 -27.63 0.28
N ILE A 66 -9.84 -27.37 -0.96
CA ILE A 66 -9.22 -26.33 -1.80
C ILE A 66 -9.41 -24.94 -1.16
N GLN A 67 -10.62 -24.62 -0.67
CA GLN A 67 -10.89 -23.35 0.00
C GLN A 67 -10.05 -23.17 1.27
N THR A 68 -9.91 -24.23 2.08
CA THR A 68 -9.08 -24.18 3.29
C THR A 68 -7.61 -23.87 2.96
N ALA A 69 -7.04 -24.58 1.98
CA ALA A 69 -5.67 -24.34 1.53
C ALA A 69 -5.51 -22.94 0.92
N MET A 70 -6.50 -22.49 0.14
CA MET A 70 -6.53 -21.16 -0.46
C MET A 70 -6.50 -20.06 0.60
N ILE A 71 -7.35 -20.14 1.63
CA ILE A 71 -7.41 -19.14 2.71
C ILE A 71 -6.08 -19.04 3.45
N LEU A 72 -5.45 -20.17 3.79
CA LEU A 72 -4.14 -20.17 4.43
C LEU A 72 -3.07 -19.52 3.56
N ALA A 73 -3.06 -19.83 2.26
CA ALA A 73 -2.09 -19.25 1.35
C ALA A 73 -2.32 -17.75 1.11
N ILE A 74 -3.59 -17.29 1.06
CA ILE A 74 -3.93 -15.86 1.05
C ILE A 74 -3.43 -15.19 2.34
N ALA A 75 -3.68 -15.79 3.50
CA ALA A 75 -3.24 -15.25 4.78
C ALA A 75 -1.71 -15.08 4.86
N PHE A 76 -0.94 -16.05 4.36
CA PHE A 76 0.52 -15.90 4.26
C PHE A 76 0.96 -14.88 3.21
N THR A 77 0.20 -14.74 2.12
CA THR A 77 0.49 -13.76 1.05
C THR A 77 0.25 -12.31 1.52
N GLU A 78 -0.72 -12.09 2.40
CA GLU A 78 -1.06 -10.78 2.99
C GLU A 78 -0.29 -10.46 4.29
N ALA A 79 0.47 -11.40 4.84
CA ALA A 79 1.16 -11.21 6.13
C ALA A 79 2.39 -10.26 6.05
N ILE A 80 2.63 -9.63 4.90
CA ILE A 80 3.80 -8.82 4.56
C ILE A 80 3.45 -7.35 4.35
#